data_AF-A0A529KWP7-F1
#
_entry.id   AF-A0A529KWP7-F1
#
_cell.length_a   1.000
_cell.length_b   1.000
_cell.length_c   1.000
_cell.angle_alpha   90.00
_cell.angle_beta   90.00
_cell.angle_gamma   90.00
#
_symmetry.space_group_name_H-M   'P 1'
#
loop_
_entity.id
_entity.type
_entity.pdbx_description
1 polymer ?
#
loop_
_entity_poly.entity_id
_entity_poly.type
_entity_poly.pdbx_seq_one_letter_code
_entity_poly.pdbx_strand_id
1 'polypeptide(L)'
;ILVGYMQDRQNARLMGMKATGNGRREGYAHQPMPRMTNTYMTSGDTPPEEIIASVKNGIYAVSFGGGQVDITSGKFVFGCTEAYLIENGKVTQPIKGAMLIGNGPDAMHRVSMVGNDMKLDN
;
A
#
# COMPACT_ATOMS: atom_id res chain seq x y z
N ILE A 1 -12.95 3.03 -7.32
CA ILE A 1 -14.13 2.13 -7.25
C ILE A 1 -13.62 0.69 -7.13
N LEU A 2 -14.20 -0.14 -6.26
CA LEU A 2 -13.84 -1.56 -6.14
C LEU A 2 -14.37 -2.36 -7.34
N VAL A 3 -13.51 -3.16 -7.97
CA VAL A 3 -13.87 -3.93 -9.19
C VAL A 3 -13.99 -5.44 -8.98
N GLY A 4 -13.49 -5.98 -7.86
CA GLY A 4 -13.55 -7.40 -7.56
C GLY A 4 -12.57 -7.84 -6.48
N TYR A 5 -12.46 -9.16 -6.31
CA TYR A 5 -11.59 -9.80 -5.32
C TYR A 5 -10.63 -10.78 -6.00
N MET A 6 -9.47 -11.01 -5.39
CA MET A 6 -8.58 -12.10 -5.74
C MET A 6 -9.18 -13.43 -5.28
N GLN A 7 -9.08 -14.46 -6.12
CA GLN A 7 -9.75 -15.74 -5.93
C GLN A 7 -8.78 -16.93 -6.07
N ASP A 8 -9.00 -17.93 -5.23
CA ASP A 8 -8.60 -19.31 -5.51
C ASP A 8 -9.78 -20.08 -6.14
N ARG A 9 -9.61 -21.37 -6.44
CA ARG A 9 -10.67 -22.17 -7.07
C ARG A 9 -11.87 -22.42 -6.17
N GLN A 10 -11.65 -22.57 -4.86
CA GLN A 10 -12.71 -22.89 -3.91
C GLN A 10 -13.61 -21.67 -3.70
N ASN A 11 -13.03 -20.52 -3.38
CA ASN A 11 -13.77 -19.27 -3.15
C ASN A 11 -14.41 -18.76 -4.44
N ALA A 12 -13.74 -18.88 -5.59
CA ALA A 12 -14.36 -18.58 -6.89
C ALA A 12 -15.67 -19.34 -7.07
N ARG A 13 -15.68 -20.66 -6.81
CA ARG A 13 -16.88 -21.49 -6.91
C ARG A 13 -17.96 -21.05 -5.91
N LEU A 14 -17.59 -20.82 -4.65
CA LEU A 14 -18.54 -20.43 -3.60
C LEU A 14 -19.20 -19.07 -3.87
N MET A 15 -18.46 -18.14 -4.49
CA MET A 15 -18.94 -16.79 -4.82
C MET A 15 -19.53 -16.68 -6.22
N GLY A 16 -19.58 -17.76 -7.02
CA GLY A 16 -20.05 -17.72 -8.41
C GLY A 16 -19.13 -16.91 -9.35
N MET A 17 -17.86 -16.76 -9.00
CA MET A 17 -16.85 -15.97 -9.71
C MET A 17 -15.90 -16.88 -10.51
N LYS A 18 -15.12 -16.28 -11.42
CA LYS A 18 -13.99 -16.98 -12.07
C LYS A 18 -12.76 -16.94 -11.16
N ALA A 19 -11.95 -18.00 -11.19
CA ALA A 19 -10.64 -18.01 -10.53
C ALA A 19 -9.70 -17.00 -11.20
N THR A 20 -8.88 -16.31 -10.40
CA THR A 20 -8.04 -15.18 -10.87
C THR A 20 -6.54 -15.50 -10.87
N GLY A 21 -6.16 -16.74 -10.60
CA GLY A 21 -4.75 -17.14 -10.50
C GLY A 21 -4.08 -16.81 -9.15
N ASN A 22 -4.87 -16.51 -8.10
CA ASN A 22 -4.35 -16.12 -6.79
C ASN A 22 -4.32 -17.25 -5.75
N GLY A 23 -4.64 -18.49 -6.11
CA GLY A 23 -4.55 -19.63 -5.19
C GLY A 23 -3.10 -20.05 -4.94
N ARG A 24 -2.51 -19.62 -3.82
CA ARG A 24 -1.10 -19.91 -3.46
C ARG A 24 -1.03 -20.71 -2.16
N ARG A 25 -0.02 -21.57 -2.06
CA ARG A 25 0.35 -22.33 -0.86
C ARG A 25 1.86 -22.19 -0.62
N GLU A 26 2.29 -22.28 0.63
CA GLU A 26 3.71 -22.19 0.99
C GLU A 26 4.48 -23.46 0.63
N GLY A 27 3.85 -24.63 0.80
CA GLY A 27 4.44 -25.93 0.48
C GLY A 27 3.39 -27.04 0.42
N TYR A 28 3.83 -28.26 0.12
CA TYR A 28 2.93 -29.42 -0.08
C TYR A 28 2.10 -29.81 1.15
N ALA A 29 2.49 -29.36 2.35
CA ALA A 29 1.79 -29.61 3.61
C ALA A 29 0.70 -28.56 3.93
N HIS A 30 0.59 -27.46 3.16
CA HIS A 30 -0.32 -26.33 3.47
C HIS A 30 -1.43 -26.18 2.45
N GLN A 31 -2.68 -25.94 2.86
CA GLN A 31 -3.77 -25.71 1.90
C GLN A 31 -3.56 -24.39 1.13
N PRO A 32 -3.90 -24.33 -0.18
CA PRO A 32 -3.89 -23.08 -0.92
C PRO A 32 -5.02 -22.15 -0.45
N MET A 33 -4.79 -20.84 -0.59
CA MET A 33 -5.78 -19.80 -0.33
C MET A 33 -5.55 -18.58 -1.24
N PRO A 34 -6.50 -17.63 -1.39
CA PRO A 34 -6.28 -16.42 -2.17
C PRO A 34 -5.14 -15.57 -1.59
N ARG A 35 -4.12 -15.27 -2.40
CA ARG A 35 -2.94 -14.49 -2.01
C ARG A 35 -2.52 -13.53 -3.11
N MET A 36 -1.94 -12.40 -2.70
CA MET A 36 -1.33 -11.42 -3.59
C MET A 36 -0.16 -12.01 -4.38
N THR A 37 0.18 -11.38 -5.51
CA THR A 37 1.40 -11.62 -6.30
C THR A 37 2.27 -10.38 -6.26
N ASN A 38 2.06 -9.45 -7.20
CA ASN A 38 2.67 -8.11 -7.23
C ASN A 38 1.53 -7.10 -7.16
N THR A 39 1.43 -6.40 -6.03
CA THR A 39 0.35 -5.43 -5.78
C THR A 39 0.95 -4.03 -5.81
N TYR A 40 0.50 -3.20 -6.75
CA TYR A 40 1.03 -1.85 -6.93
C TYR A 40 -0.08 -0.89 -7.38
N MET A 41 0.17 0.41 -7.23
CA MET A 41 -0.66 1.49 -7.78
C MET A 41 -0.04 1.94 -9.10
N THR A 42 -0.86 2.19 -10.12
CA THR A 42 -0.42 2.76 -11.39
C THR A 42 0.05 4.20 -11.21
N SER A 43 1.03 4.64 -12.01
CA SER A 43 1.45 6.04 -12.06
C SER A 43 0.28 6.98 -12.33
N GLY A 44 0.33 8.15 -11.69
CA GLY A 44 -0.42 9.32 -12.09
C GLY A 44 0.42 10.22 -12.99
N ASP A 45 0.06 11.50 -13.03
CA ASP A 45 0.69 12.48 -13.92
C ASP A 45 1.56 13.51 -13.19
N THR A 46 1.61 13.47 -11.85
CA THR A 46 2.28 14.49 -11.04
C THR A 46 3.78 14.18 -10.87
N PRO A 47 4.69 15.13 -11.13
CA PRO A 47 6.09 14.99 -10.76
C PRO A 47 6.27 14.85 -9.23
N PRO A 48 7.11 13.93 -8.73
CA PRO A 48 7.29 13.70 -7.28
C PRO A 48 7.68 14.96 -6.49
N GLU A 49 8.49 15.82 -7.09
CA GLU A 49 8.91 17.10 -6.52
C GLU A 49 7.74 18.06 -6.27
N GLU A 50 6.70 18.03 -7.12
CA GLU A 50 5.51 18.87 -6.94
C GLU A 50 4.67 18.38 -5.76
N ILE A 51 4.61 17.07 -5.54
CA ILE A 51 3.92 16.49 -4.38
C ILE A 51 4.59 16.97 -3.10
N ILE A 52 5.93 16.90 -3.02
CA ILE A 52 6.70 17.37 -1.86
C ILE A 52 6.50 18.88 -1.66
N ALA A 53 6.59 19.67 -2.74
CA ALA A 53 6.41 21.12 -2.69
C ALA A 53 5.02 21.55 -2.20
N SER A 54 3.98 20.72 -2.41
CA SER A 54 2.62 20.99 -1.98
C SER A 54 2.41 20.90 -0.46
N VAL A 55 3.31 20.23 0.27
CA VAL A 55 3.14 19.93 1.69
C VAL A 55 3.76 21.04 2.56
N LYS A 56 2.92 21.76 3.30
CA LYS A 56 3.37 22.81 4.23
C LYS A 56 4.06 22.26 5.48
N ASN A 57 3.50 21.21 6.09
CA ASN A 57 4.09 20.51 7.23
C ASN A 57 3.63 19.05 7.17
N GLY A 58 4.57 18.10 7.12
CA GLY A 58 4.26 16.69 7.01
C GLY A 58 5.47 15.79 7.13
N ILE A 59 5.30 14.52 6.76
CA ILE A 59 6.35 13.50 6.79
C ILE A 59 6.53 12.97 5.37
N TYR A 60 7.79 12.93 4.93
CA TYR A 60 8.21 12.20 3.74
C TYR A 60 8.76 10.84 4.16
N ALA A 61 8.00 9.77 3.91
CA ALA A 61 8.41 8.40 4.22
C ALA A 61 9.00 7.73 2.97
N VAL A 62 10.31 7.47 3.00
CA VAL A 62 11.08 6.99 1.84
C VAL A 62 11.07 5.47 1.75
N SER A 63 11.31 4.81 2.88
CA SER A 63 11.35 3.36 2.95
C SER A 63 10.57 2.84 4.15
N PHE A 64 10.02 1.65 3.97
CA PHE A 64 9.21 0.95 4.95
C PHE A 64 9.81 -0.41 5.26
N GLY A 65 9.68 -0.83 6.51
CA GLY A 65 9.95 -2.20 6.93
C GLY A 65 8.71 -3.08 6.75
N GLY A 66 8.24 -3.64 7.86
CA GLY A 66 7.03 -4.46 7.88
C GLY A 66 5.73 -3.66 8.03
N GLY A 67 4.61 -4.36 7.86
CA GLY A 67 3.28 -3.85 8.15
C GLY A 67 2.33 -4.95 8.56
N GLN A 68 1.21 -4.55 9.14
CA GLN A 68 0.13 -5.45 9.54
C GLN A 68 -1.23 -4.80 9.27
N VAL A 69 -2.23 -5.62 9.00
CA VAL A 69 -3.60 -5.19 8.80
C VAL A 69 -4.55 -6.06 9.60
N ASP A 70 -5.52 -5.43 10.26
CA ASP A 70 -6.75 -6.06 10.71
C ASP A 70 -7.81 -5.81 9.65
N ILE A 71 -8.11 -6.84 8.88
CA ILE A 71 -9.07 -6.78 7.76
C ILE A 71 -10.51 -6.58 8.22
N THR A 72 -10.83 -6.85 9.49
CA THR A 72 -12.19 -6.70 10.03
C THR A 72 -12.48 -5.25 10.37
N SER A 73 -11.56 -4.61 11.10
CA SER A 73 -11.70 -3.18 11.45
C SER A 73 -11.18 -2.24 10.37
N GLY A 74 -10.45 -2.77 9.38
CA GLY A 74 -9.79 -2.01 8.33
C GLY A 74 -8.55 -1.26 8.80
N LYS A 75 -8.10 -1.47 10.04
CA LYS A 75 -6.93 -0.79 10.60
C LYS A 75 -5.64 -1.39 10.04
N PHE A 76 -4.72 -0.54 9.62
CA PHE A 76 -3.38 -0.95 9.18
C PHE A 76 -2.30 -0.20 9.94
N VAL A 77 -1.11 -0.81 9.98
CA VAL A 77 0.11 -0.20 10.50
C VAL A 77 1.27 -0.48 9.55
N PHE A 78 2.14 0.52 9.35
CA PHE A 78 3.42 0.40 8.63
C PHE A 78 4.52 1.08 9.43
N GLY A 79 5.68 0.43 9.51
CA GLY A 79 6.87 1.03 10.13
C GLY A 79 7.78 1.66 9.07
N CYS A 80 8.06 2.95 9.19
CA CYS A 80 9.05 3.63 8.35
C CYS A 80 10.46 3.30 8.84
N THR A 81 11.30 2.80 7.93
CA THR A 81 12.74 2.61 8.16
C THR A 81 13.52 3.89 7.89
N GLU A 82 13.03 4.73 6.97
CA GLU A 82 13.60 6.03 6.62
C GLU A 82 12.49 7.04 6.39
N ALA A 83 12.52 8.15 7.12
CA ALA A 83 11.56 9.22 6.98
C ALA A 83 12.18 10.56 7.35
N TYR A 84 11.60 11.63 6.81
CA TYR A 84 12.03 13.01 6.99
C TYR A 84 10.82 13.91 7.26
N LEU A 85 11.05 15.07 7.88
CA LEU A 85 10.06 16.14 7.91
C LEU A 85 9.98 16.83 6.55
N ILE A 86 8.77 17.27 6.19
CA ILE A 86 8.56 18.27 5.15
C ILE A 86 8.16 19.57 5.83
N GLU A 87 8.91 20.64 5.60
CA GLU A 87 8.63 21.98 6.12
C GLU A 87 8.62 22.98 4.97
N ASN A 88 7.46 23.62 4.74
CA ASN A 88 7.21 24.57 3.66
C ASN A 88 7.65 24.06 2.26
N GLY A 89 7.23 22.84 1.92
CA GLY A 89 7.49 22.23 0.62
C GLY A 89 8.91 21.70 0.44
N LYS A 90 9.69 21.56 1.52
CA LYS A 90 11.07 21.08 1.47
C LYS A 90 11.29 19.96 2.46
N VAL A 91 12.01 18.92 2.04
CA VAL A 91 12.49 17.87 2.93
C VAL A 91 13.57 18.47 3.83
N THR A 92 13.44 18.28 5.15
CA THR A 92 14.36 18.87 6.13
C THR A 92 15.06 17.79 6.95
N GLN A 93 14.62 17.56 8.20
CA GLN A 93 15.34 16.75 9.16
C GLN A 93 14.89 15.28 9.10
N PRO A 94 15.81 14.32 9.23
CA PRO A 94 15.44 12.92 9.37
C PRO A 94 14.72 12.69 10.70
N ILE A 95 13.72 11.82 10.69
CA ILE A 95 13.02 11.38 11.90
C ILE A 95 13.29 9.89 12.15
N LYS A 96 13.49 9.54 13.42
CA LYS A 96 13.72 8.14 13.81
C LYS A 96 12.39 7.41 13.95
N GLY A 97 12.27 6.27 13.27
CA GLY A 97 11.27 5.24 13.54
C GLY A 97 9.85 5.76 13.72
N ALA A 98 9.10 5.89 12.62
CA ALA A 98 7.70 6.28 12.66
C ALA A 98 6.80 5.06 12.39
N MET A 99 5.75 4.89 13.20
CA MET A 99 4.66 3.96 12.91
C MET A 99 3.48 4.74 12.35
N LEU A 100 3.15 4.51 11.09
CA LEU A 100 1.96 5.07 10.46
C LEU A 100 0.78 4.14 10.72
N ILE A 101 -0.30 4.69 11.27
CA ILE A 101 -1.52 3.97 11.60
C ILE A 101 -2.70 4.64 10.90
N GLY A 102 -3.59 3.85 10.31
CA GLY A 102 -4.77 4.38 9.63
C GLY A 102 -5.87 3.35 9.44
N ASN A 103 -6.97 3.79 8.85
CA ASN A 103 -8.00 2.93 8.29
C ASN A 103 -7.81 2.86 6.77
N GLY A 104 -7.78 1.65 6.20
CA GLY A 104 -7.42 1.40 4.80
C GLY A 104 -8.32 2.17 3.82
N PRO A 105 -9.64 1.94 3.81
CA PRO A 105 -10.57 2.69 2.97
C PRO A 105 -10.43 4.21 3.12
N ASP A 106 -10.39 4.73 4.35
CA ASP A 106 -10.28 6.18 4.60
C ASP A 106 -8.96 6.75 4.06
N ALA A 107 -7.85 6.06 4.28
CA ALA A 107 -6.54 6.46 3.79
C ALA A 107 -6.51 6.49 2.25
N MET A 108 -7.09 5.49 1.59
CA MET A 108 -7.19 5.44 0.13
C MET A 108 -8.05 6.58 -0.43
N HIS A 109 -9.07 7.04 0.30
CA HIS A 109 -9.86 8.21 -0.07
C HIS A 109 -9.16 9.56 0.16
N ARG A 110 -8.09 9.59 0.97
CA ARG A 110 -7.31 10.81 1.26
C ARG A 110 -6.11 11.00 0.34
N VAL A 111 -5.81 10.04 -0.54
CA VAL A 111 -4.77 10.20 -1.57
C VAL A 111 -5.21 11.28 -2.56
N SER A 112 -4.56 12.45 -2.52
CA SER A 112 -4.90 13.61 -3.36
C SER A 112 -4.03 13.73 -4.61
N MET A 113 -2.83 13.15 -4.61
CA MET A 113 -1.86 13.21 -5.72
C MET A 113 -1.17 11.87 -5.87
N VAL A 114 -0.83 11.48 -7.11
CA VAL A 114 -0.11 10.23 -7.42
C VAL A 114 1.05 10.57 -8.37
N GLY A 115 2.24 10.13 -7.99
CA GLY A 115 3.48 10.36 -8.74
C GLY A 115 3.52 9.66 -10.10
N ASN A 116 4.29 10.21 -11.03
CA ASN A 116 4.53 9.65 -12.37
C ASN A 116 5.77 8.72 -12.45
N ASP A 117 6.26 8.26 -11.31
CA ASP A 117 7.55 7.60 -11.11
C ASP A 117 7.44 6.18 -10.54
N MET A 118 6.42 5.41 -10.97
CA MET A 118 6.15 4.08 -10.42
C MET A 118 7.33 3.13 -10.64
N LYS A 119 7.77 2.51 -9.55
CA LYS A 119 8.78 1.45 -9.51
C LYS A 119 8.35 0.39 -8.49
N LEU A 120 8.50 -0.89 -8.82
CA LEU A 120 8.23 -2.01 -7.88
C LEU A 120 9.45 -2.37 -7.04
N ASP A 121 10.63 -2.19 -7.60
CA ASP A 121 11.92 -2.40 -6.95
C ASP A 121 12.90 -1.37 -7.53
N ASN A 122 13.95 -1.05 -6.77
CA ASN A 122 15.01 -0.13 -7.18
C ASN A 122 16.10 -0.83 -7.99
#